data_AF-A0A820PLI3-F1
#
_entry.id   AF-A0A820PLI3-F1
#
_cell.length_a   1.000
_cell.length_b   1.000
_cell.length_c   1.000
_cell.angle_alpha   90.00
_cell.angle_beta   90.00
_cell.angle_gamma   90.00
#
_symmetry.space_group_name_H-M   'P 1'
#
loop_
_entity.id
_entity.type
_entity.pdbx_description
1 polymer ?
#
loop_
_entity_poly.entity_id
_entity_poly.type
_entity_poly.pdbx_seq_one_letter_code
_entity_poly.pdbx_strand_id
1 'polypeptide(L)'
;MDAHPSRYAATVRIQMHRHEVIAELSTMVRELLIQFYKSTRFKPARIILYRDGVSEGQFAHVLAHELMAVREACVRLEAAYQPGITFIVVQKRHHTRLFCADKKEQCGKSGNIPPGTTVDVAITHPTEYDFYLCSHAGIQGTSRPSHYHVLWDDNNFTSDELQALTYQLCHTYVRCTRSVSIPAPAYYAHLVAFRARYHLIEREPESNEGSHQSSNGDSNGQHQVQLSRAVTVHPDSAQVMYFA
;
A
#
# COMPACT_ATOMS: atom_id res chain seq x y z
N MET A 1 8.67 -6.87 9.65
CA MET A 1 8.92 -7.23 11.08
C MET A 1 10.14 -8.12 11.26
N ASP A 2 10.94 -8.31 10.21
CA ASP A 2 12.18 -9.09 10.20
C ASP A 2 13.06 -8.53 9.06
N ALA A 3 14.23 -9.12 8.84
CA ALA A 3 15.15 -8.78 7.76
C ALA A 3 14.87 -9.52 6.43
N HIS A 4 13.96 -10.51 6.41
CA HIS A 4 13.62 -11.33 5.23
C HIS A 4 12.38 -10.79 4.48
N PRO A 5 12.02 -9.52 4.72
CA PRO A 5 10.65 -8.96 4.72
C PRO A 5 9.49 -9.96 4.50
N SER A 6 9.37 -10.99 5.35
CA SER A 6 8.31 -12.02 5.22
C SER A 6 7.17 -11.84 6.21
N ARG A 7 7.45 -11.37 7.42
CA ARG A 7 6.42 -11.05 8.42
C ARG A 7 6.07 -9.57 8.40
N TYR A 8 4.76 -9.29 8.33
CA TYR A 8 4.19 -7.96 8.40
C TYR A 8 3.29 -7.81 9.62
N ALA A 9 3.18 -6.59 10.12
CA ALA A 9 2.11 -6.22 11.04
C ALA A 9 1.20 -5.20 10.37
N ALA A 10 0.00 -5.05 10.93
CA ALA A 10 -1.03 -4.21 10.36
C ALA A 10 -1.51 -3.18 11.38
N THR A 11 -1.78 -1.99 10.87
CA THR A 11 -2.55 -0.95 11.53
C THR A 11 -3.69 -0.58 10.59
N VAL A 12 -4.86 -0.27 11.15
CA VAL A 12 -6.04 0.11 10.38
C VAL A 12 -6.81 1.19 11.12
N ARG A 13 -7.41 2.13 10.38
CA ARG A 13 -8.21 3.23 10.92
C ARG A 13 -9.43 3.46 10.06
N ILE A 14 -10.49 3.98 10.69
CA ILE A 14 -11.68 4.48 10.01
C ILE A 14 -11.47 5.96 9.75
N GLN A 15 -11.77 6.41 8.55
CA GLN A 15 -11.67 7.81 8.15
C GLN A 15 -12.95 8.29 7.47
N MET A 16 -13.04 9.60 7.25
CA MET A 16 -14.19 10.22 6.60
C MET A 16 -14.45 9.62 5.21
N HIS A 17 -15.73 9.61 4.82
CA HIS A 17 -16.16 9.05 3.54
C HIS A 17 -15.45 9.73 2.36
N ARG A 18 -14.89 8.93 1.44
CA ARG A 18 -14.17 9.37 0.22
C ARG A 18 -12.99 10.32 0.49
N HIS A 19 -12.45 10.33 1.70
CA HIS A 19 -11.17 10.97 1.97
C HIS A 19 -10.07 9.99 1.60
N GLU A 20 -9.18 10.36 0.67
CA GLU A 20 -8.11 9.45 0.21
C GLU A 20 -6.86 9.54 1.12
N VAL A 21 -6.51 10.75 1.57
CA VAL A 21 -5.35 10.97 2.46
C VAL A 21 -5.54 10.25 3.79
N ILE A 22 -4.54 9.49 4.21
CA ILE A 22 -4.57 8.76 5.49
C ILE A 22 -4.35 9.74 6.64
N ALA A 23 -5.43 10.15 7.31
CA ALA A 23 -5.41 11.18 8.34
C ALA A 23 -4.55 10.80 9.57
N GLU A 24 -4.59 9.54 9.99
CA GLU A 24 -3.88 9.06 11.18
C GLU A 24 -2.56 8.33 10.86
N LEU A 25 -1.97 8.59 9.68
CA LEU A 25 -0.78 7.90 9.23
C LEU A 25 0.39 8.03 10.21
N SER A 26 0.57 9.20 10.83
CA SER A 26 1.65 9.43 11.81
C SER A 26 1.59 8.44 12.98
N THR A 27 0.39 8.24 13.54
CA THR A 27 0.17 7.30 14.64
C THR A 27 0.36 5.85 14.17
N MET A 28 -0.16 5.51 12.99
CA MET A 28 -0.02 4.17 12.41
C MET A 28 1.45 3.79 12.14
N VAL A 29 2.23 4.70 11.56
CA VAL A 29 3.66 4.50 11.30
C VAL A 29 4.43 4.38 12.61
N ARG A 30 4.12 5.21 13.61
CA ARG A 30 4.74 5.12 14.94
C ARG A 30 4.52 3.74 15.57
N GLU A 31 3.31 3.21 15.52
CA GLU A 31 2.99 1.86 16.03
C GLU A 31 3.84 0.79 15.33
N LEU A 32 3.94 0.84 14.00
CA LEU A 32 4.73 -0.10 13.20
C LEU A 32 6.23 0.01 13.49
N LEU A 33 6.77 1.23 13.68
CA LEU A 33 8.18 1.44 14.03
C LEU A 33 8.51 0.88 15.43
N ILE A 34 7.63 1.09 16.41
CA ILE A 34 7.78 0.50 17.75
C ILE A 34 7.77 -1.03 17.67
N GLN A 35 6.83 -1.60 16.91
CA GLN A 35 6.74 -3.05 16.75
C GLN A 35 7.95 -3.62 16.01
N PHE A 36 8.43 -2.93 14.96
CA PHE A 36 9.65 -3.31 14.26
C PHE A 36 10.84 -3.36 15.22
N TYR A 37 11.05 -2.31 16.03
CA TYR A 37 12.13 -2.29 17.02
C TYR A 37 11.99 -3.40 18.07
N LYS A 38 10.77 -3.70 18.53
CA LYS A 38 10.52 -4.83 19.45
C LYS A 38 10.89 -6.17 18.83
N SER A 39 10.61 -6.37 17.54
CA SER A 39 10.87 -7.63 16.83
C SER A 39 12.33 -7.81 16.42
N THR A 40 13.00 -6.73 15.99
CA THR A 40 14.35 -6.82 15.37
C THR A 40 15.46 -6.28 16.25
N ARG A 41 15.14 -5.43 17.24
CA ARG A 41 16.09 -4.60 18.01
C ARG A 41 16.88 -3.59 17.15
N PHE A 42 16.46 -3.36 15.92
CA PHE A 42 17.03 -2.35 15.03
C PHE A 42 16.06 -1.20 14.79
N LYS A 43 16.60 0.01 14.66
CA LYS A 43 15.86 1.16 14.14
C LYS A 43 16.07 1.19 12.62
N PRO A 44 15.01 1.24 11.80
CA PRO A 44 15.17 1.34 10.36
C PRO A 44 15.99 2.58 9.97
N ALA A 45 17.04 2.40 9.16
CA ALA A 45 17.75 3.55 8.58
C ALA A 45 17.01 4.12 7.36
N ARG A 46 16.15 3.30 6.74
CA ARG A 46 15.37 3.63 5.54
C ARG A 46 13.92 3.18 5.71
N ILE A 47 12.99 3.98 5.20
CA ILE A 47 11.56 3.68 5.14
C ILE A 47 11.14 3.70 3.67
N ILE A 48 10.62 2.57 3.17
CA ILE A 48 10.15 2.44 1.80
C ILE A 48 8.63 2.25 1.85
N LEU A 49 7.89 3.25 1.37
CA LEU A 49 6.44 3.29 1.45
C LEU A 49 5.83 3.03 0.08
N TYR A 50 5.13 1.91 -0.05
CA TYR A 50 4.28 1.61 -1.21
C TYR A 50 2.84 2.06 -0.92
N ARG A 51 2.40 3.12 -1.58
CA ARG A 51 1.07 3.72 -1.43
C ARG A 51 0.18 3.33 -2.62
N ASP A 52 -0.72 2.38 -2.43
CA ASP A 52 -1.68 1.98 -3.47
C ASP A 52 -2.92 2.87 -3.47
N GLY A 53 -3.50 3.16 -4.64
CA GLY A 53 -4.86 3.72 -4.75
C GLY A 53 -4.94 5.23 -5.01
N VAL A 54 -3.82 5.90 -5.22
CA VAL A 54 -3.78 7.35 -5.45
C VAL A 54 -3.81 7.66 -6.95
N SER A 55 -4.67 8.60 -7.36
CA SER A 55 -4.69 9.13 -8.73
C SER A 55 -3.66 10.23 -8.93
N GLU A 56 -3.16 10.43 -10.16
CA GLU A 56 -2.12 11.43 -10.47
C GLU A 56 -2.50 12.85 -10.00
N GLY A 57 -3.76 13.26 -10.19
CA GLY A 57 -4.26 14.55 -9.73
C GLY A 57 -4.24 14.75 -8.21
N GLN A 58 -3.98 13.70 -7.43
CA GLN A 58 -3.89 13.74 -5.97
C GLN A 58 -2.45 13.60 -5.46
N PHE A 59 -1.45 13.36 -6.32
CA PHE A 59 -0.06 13.08 -5.91
C PHE A 59 0.51 14.15 -4.99
N ALA A 60 0.46 15.42 -5.41
CA ALA A 60 1.01 16.52 -4.62
C ALA A 60 0.34 16.66 -3.25
N HIS A 61 -0.99 16.51 -3.20
CA HIS A 61 -1.75 16.63 -1.95
C HIS A 61 -1.47 15.47 -1.00
N VAL A 62 -1.51 14.23 -1.51
CA VAL A 62 -1.21 13.02 -0.72
C VAL A 62 0.23 13.07 -0.22
N LEU A 63 1.18 13.39 -1.08
CA LEU A 63 2.59 13.48 -0.72
C LEU A 63 2.81 14.50 0.41
N ALA A 64 2.28 15.71 0.27
CA ALA A 64 2.46 16.79 1.25
C ALA A 64 1.99 16.38 2.66
N HIS A 65 0.86 15.67 2.76
CA HIS A 65 0.33 15.23 4.04
C HIS A 65 0.98 13.94 4.56
N GLU A 66 1.08 12.91 3.73
CA GLU A 66 1.52 11.58 4.16
C GLU A 66 3.04 11.53 4.41
N LEU A 67 3.86 12.22 3.62
CA LEU A 67 5.31 12.31 3.87
C LEU A 67 5.60 13.02 5.19
N MET A 68 4.91 14.13 5.45
CA MET A 68 5.04 14.86 6.72
C MET A 68 4.58 14.03 7.90
N ALA A 69 3.50 13.26 7.78
CA ALA A 69 3.03 12.37 8.82
C ALA A 69 4.06 11.26 9.16
N VAL A 70 4.72 10.68 8.16
CA VAL A 70 5.80 9.69 8.37
C VAL A 70 6.99 10.32 9.09
N ARG A 71 7.42 11.52 8.67
CA ARG A 71 8.51 12.27 9.33
C ARG A 71 8.16 12.62 10.78
N GLU A 72 6.95 13.09 11.01
CA GLU A 72 6.45 13.38 12.35
C GLU A 72 6.47 12.14 13.25
N ALA A 73 6.06 10.97 12.73
CA ALA A 73 6.11 9.73 13.48
C ALA A 73 7.53 9.38 13.95
N CYS A 74 8.54 9.63 13.10
CA CYS A 74 9.95 9.41 13.42
C CYS A 74 10.43 10.38 14.51
N VAL A 75 10.18 11.68 14.35
CA VAL A 75 10.59 12.71 15.33
C VAL A 75 9.90 12.53 16.68
N ARG A 76 8.63 12.09 16.70
CA ARG A 76 7.88 11.79 17.93
C ARG A 76 8.44 10.58 18.70
N LEU A 77 9.15 9.68 18.04
CA LEU A 77 9.84 8.55 18.71
C LEU A 77 11.17 9.00 19.30
N GLU A 78 11.93 9.80 18.55
CA GLU A 78 13.22 10.34 18.97
C GLU A 78 13.53 11.58 18.13
N ALA A 79 13.86 12.71 18.78
CA ALA A 79 13.99 14.00 18.12
C ALA A 79 15.04 14.03 16.99
N ALA A 80 16.10 13.23 17.10
CA ALA A 80 17.18 13.13 16.11
C ALA A 80 16.97 11.99 15.08
N TYR A 81 15.90 11.21 15.19
CA TYR A 81 15.68 10.07 14.31
C TYR A 81 15.03 10.51 12.99
N GLN A 82 15.86 10.54 11.93
CA GLN A 82 15.48 10.99 10.59
C GLN A 82 15.93 9.95 9.54
N PRO A 83 15.23 8.80 9.44
CA PRO A 83 15.54 7.81 8.41
C PRO A 83 15.18 8.34 7.02
N GLY A 84 15.90 7.90 5.98
CA GLY A 84 15.58 8.27 4.60
C GLY A 84 14.27 7.63 4.14
N ILE A 85 13.35 8.42 3.55
CA ILE A 85 12.05 7.95 3.09
C ILE A 85 12.04 7.87 1.56
N THR A 86 11.56 6.76 1.01
CA THR A 86 11.19 6.62 -0.40
C THR A 86 9.70 6.39 -0.51
N PHE A 87 8.98 7.28 -1.20
CA PHE A 87 7.53 7.27 -1.35
C PHE A 87 7.17 6.85 -2.78
N ILE A 88 6.53 5.69 -2.91
CA ILE A 88 6.22 5.08 -4.21
C ILE A 88 4.71 4.87 -4.29
N VAL A 89 4.04 5.55 -5.22
CA VAL A 89 2.65 5.28 -5.53
C VAL A 89 2.55 4.05 -6.43
N VAL A 90 1.62 3.16 -6.11
CA VAL A 90 1.29 1.96 -6.91
C VAL A 90 -0.09 2.14 -7.52
N GLN A 91 -0.16 2.03 -8.84
CA GLN A 91 -1.40 2.09 -9.60
C GLN A 91 -1.55 0.80 -10.41
N LYS A 92 -2.41 -0.10 -9.93
CA LYS A 92 -2.77 -1.34 -10.67
C LYS A 92 -3.89 -1.12 -11.70
N ARG A 93 -4.67 -0.05 -11.56
CA ARG A 93 -5.88 0.22 -12.36
C ARG A 93 -5.68 1.46 -13.22
N HIS A 94 -5.17 1.27 -14.43
CA HIS A 94 -5.04 2.30 -15.47
C HIS A 94 -5.32 1.72 -16.85
N HIS A 95 -5.19 2.55 -17.88
CA HIS A 95 -5.55 2.22 -19.26
C HIS A 95 -4.39 1.62 -20.08
N THR A 96 -3.14 1.80 -19.67
CA THR A 96 -1.95 1.24 -20.33
C THR A 96 -1.97 -0.30 -20.38
N ARG A 97 -1.70 -0.86 -21.56
CA ARG A 97 -1.52 -2.30 -21.81
C ARG A 97 -0.25 -2.49 -22.62
N LEU A 98 0.46 -3.59 -22.34
CA LEU A 98 1.70 -3.96 -23.00
C LEU A 98 1.52 -5.30 -23.69
N PHE A 99 2.07 -5.43 -24.89
CA PHE A 99 1.97 -6.62 -25.73
C PHE A 99 3.35 -6.97 -26.28
N CYS A 100 3.65 -8.26 -26.44
CA CYS A 100 4.88 -8.69 -27.10
C CYS A 100 4.81 -8.31 -28.58
N ALA A 101 5.88 -7.70 -29.11
CA ALA A 101 6.02 -7.48 -30.55
C ALA A 101 6.12 -8.83 -31.28
N ASP A 102 6.90 -9.75 -30.72
CA ASP A 102 7.09 -11.09 -31.25
C ASP A 102 6.19 -12.12 -30.58
N LYS A 103 5.51 -12.94 -31.39
CA LYS A 103 4.68 -14.06 -30.90
C LYS A 103 5.46 -15.08 -30.07
N LYS A 104 6.78 -15.18 -30.25
CA LYS A 104 7.64 -16.14 -29.52
C LYS A 104 7.85 -15.75 -28.06
N GLU A 105 7.70 -14.47 -27.71
CA GLU A 105 7.85 -13.98 -26.35
C GLU A 105 6.55 -14.06 -25.53
N GLN A 106 5.44 -14.42 -26.20
CA GLN A 106 4.15 -14.56 -25.56
C GLN A 106 4.14 -15.71 -24.56
N CYS A 107 3.65 -15.44 -23.36
CA CYS A 107 3.60 -16.40 -22.25
C CYS A 107 2.19 -16.95 -22.04
N GLY A 108 2.09 -18.28 -22.01
CA GLY A 108 0.86 -19.01 -21.70
C GLY A 108 -0.23 -18.90 -22.78
N LYS A 109 -1.40 -19.50 -22.51
CA LYS A 109 -2.53 -19.53 -23.46
C LYS A 109 -3.11 -18.14 -23.77
N SER A 110 -2.95 -17.20 -22.83
CA SER A 110 -3.47 -15.84 -22.94
C SER A 110 -2.61 -14.93 -23.83
N GLY A 111 -1.37 -15.35 -24.14
CA GLY A 111 -0.45 -14.61 -25.01
C GLY A 111 0.08 -13.29 -24.41
N ASN A 112 0.21 -13.20 -23.08
CA ASN A 112 0.67 -11.99 -22.40
C ASN A 112 2.20 -11.83 -22.43
N ILE A 113 2.66 -10.63 -22.09
CA ILE A 113 4.07 -10.36 -21.76
C ILE A 113 4.56 -11.23 -20.58
N PRO A 114 5.85 -11.61 -20.55
CA PRO A 114 6.42 -12.41 -19.47
C PRO A 114 6.39 -11.65 -18.13
N PRO A 115 6.25 -12.36 -16.99
CA PRO A 115 6.40 -11.76 -15.68
C PRO A 115 7.81 -11.18 -15.51
N GLY A 116 7.91 -9.98 -14.93
CA GLY A 116 9.17 -9.23 -14.81
C GLY A 116 9.42 -8.26 -15.97
N THR A 117 8.53 -8.19 -16.96
CA THR A 117 8.62 -7.14 -18.00
C THR A 117 8.51 -5.77 -17.34
N THR A 118 9.54 -4.95 -17.50
CA THR A 118 9.65 -3.59 -16.98
C THR A 118 9.77 -2.60 -18.13
N VAL A 119 9.08 -1.47 -18.03
CA VAL A 119 9.14 -0.37 -19.01
C VAL A 119 9.27 0.95 -18.27
N ASP A 120 10.43 1.59 -18.40
CA ASP A 120 10.76 2.88 -17.79
C ASP A 120 11.15 3.95 -18.83
N VAL A 121 11.00 3.63 -20.13
CA VAL A 121 11.33 4.52 -21.25
C VAL A 121 10.16 4.67 -22.22
N ALA A 122 10.16 5.79 -22.96
CA ALA A 122 9.26 6.17 -24.06
C ALA A 122 7.80 6.45 -23.69
N ILE A 123 7.16 5.62 -22.86
CA ILE A 123 5.74 5.74 -22.47
C ILE A 123 5.55 6.21 -21.02
N THR A 124 6.63 6.41 -20.30
CA THR A 124 6.71 6.93 -18.93
C THR A 124 6.71 8.46 -18.93
N HIS A 125 6.64 9.05 -17.74
CA HIS A 125 6.63 10.49 -17.57
C HIS A 125 7.91 11.12 -18.15
N PRO A 126 7.84 12.25 -18.87
CA PRO A 126 9.00 12.84 -19.54
C PRO A 126 10.09 13.34 -18.58
N THR A 127 9.76 13.61 -17.31
CA THR A 127 10.67 14.24 -16.34
C THR A 127 10.62 13.64 -14.94
N GLU A 128 9.61 12.84 -14.62
CA GLU A 128 9.43 12.29 -13.27
C GLU A 128 9.96 10.87 -13.26
N TYR A 129 10.08 10.29 -12.07
CA TYR A 129 10.60 8.95 -11.91
C TYR A 129 9.44 7.96 -11.79
N ASP A 130 9.09 7.35 -12.92
CA ASP A 130 8.07 6.31 -13.01
C ASP A 130 8.48 5.13 -13.87
N PHE A 131 7.83 4.00 -13.64
CA PHE A 131 8.01 2.80 -14.43
C PHE A 131 6.80 1.88 -14.35
N TYR A 132 6.60 1.08 -15.40
CA TYR A 132 5.67 -0.02 -15.42
C TYR A 132 6.39 -1.33 -15.10
N LEU A 133 5.79 -2.18 -14.28
CA LEU A 133 6.27 -3.53 -14.02
C LEU A 133 5.10 -4.53 -14.09
N CYS A 134 5.16 -5.45 -15.04
CA CYS A 134 4.28 -6.60 -15.10
C CYS A 134 4.86 -7.76 -14.29
N SER A 135 4.68 -7.74 -12.97
CA SER A 135 5.33 -8.71 -12.07
C SER A 135 4.73 -10.13 -12.10
N HIS A 136 3.56 -10.33 -12.70
CA HIS A 136 2.77 -11.56 -12.59
C HIS A 136 2.52 -12.24 -13.94
N ALA A 137 2.30 -13.55 -13.92
CA ALA A 137 1.90 -14.30 -15.10
C ALA A 137 0.42 -14.07 -15.44
N GLY A 138 0.13 -13.66 -16.68
CA GLY A 138 -1.22 -13.43 -17.17
C GLY A 138 -1.97 -14.75 -17.41
N ILE A 139 -2.82 -15.18 -16.47
CA ILE A 139 -3.57 -16.44 -16.60
C ILE A 139 -4.66 -16.33 -17.68
N GLN A 140 -5.38 -15.22 -17.70
CA GLN A 140 -6.52 -14.99 -18.59
C GLN A 140 -6.65 -13.50 -18.92
N GLY A 141 -7.13 -13.20 -20.12
CA GLY A 141 -7.29 -11.84 -20.61
C GLY A 141 -5.94 -11.15 -20.80
N THR A 142 -5.95 -9.82 -20.84
CA THR A 142 -4.72 -9.02 -20.95
C THR A 142 -4.25 -8.57 -19.56
N SER A 143 -2.99 -8.88 -19.24
CA SER A 143 -2.32 -8.46 -18.02
C SER A 143 -2.35 -6.94 -17.88
N ARG A 144 -2.48 -6.48 -16.64
CA ARG A 144 -2.32 -5.06 -16.28
C ARG A 144 -0.96 -4.89 -15.63
N PRO A 145 0.07 -4.38 -16.34
CA PRO A 145 1.34 -4.04 -15.70
C PRO A 145 1.05 -2.98 -14.65
N SER A 146 1.57 -3.10 -13.43
CA SER A 146 1.35 -2.06 -12.41
C SER A 146 2.27 -0.88 -12.68
N HIS A 147 1.75 0.32 -12.50
CA HIS A 147 2.48 1.57 -12.68
C HIS A 147 2.98 2.09 -11.33
N TYR A 148 4.27 2.42 -11.26
CA TYR A 148 4.94 2.88 -10.06
C TYR A 148 5.45 4.30 -10.30
N HIS A 149 5.08 5.23 -9.42
CA HIS A 149 5.54 6.63 -9.46
C HIS A 149 6.29 6.94 -8.16
N VAL A 150 7.56 7.34 -8.26
CA VAL A 150 8.37 7.74 -7.13
C VAL A 150 8.14 9.22 -6.88
N LEU A 151 7.36 9.53 -5.84
CA LEU A 151 6.99 10.90 -5.49
C LEU A 151 8.04 11.58 -4.61
N TRP A 152 8.84 10.80 -3.89
CA TRP A 152 9.88 11.29 -3.00
C TRP A 152 10.94 10.22 -2.78
N ASP A 153 12.22 10.60 -2.72
CA ASP A 153 13.29 9.65 -2.44
C ASP A 153 14.51 10.29 -1.75
N ASP A 154 14.56 10.17 -0.42
CA ASP A 154 15.76 10.53 0.36
C ASP A 154 16.88 9.47 0.27
N ASN A 155 16.57 8.27 -0.24
CA ASN A 155 17.52 7.15 -0.28
C ASN A 155 18.33 7.08 -1.59
N ASN A 156 17.99 7.93 -2.57
CA ASN A 156 18.66 8.05 -3.87
C ASN A 156 18.81 6.71 -4.60
N PHE A 157 17.72 5.96 -4.70
CA PHE A 157 17.67 4.71 -5.45
C PHE A 157 17.94 4.94 -6.93
N THR A 158 18.72 4.04 -7.52
CA THR A 158 18.79 3.89 -8.98
C THR A 158 17.53 3.19 -9.52
N SER A 159 17.23 3.36 -10.82
CA SER A 159 16.16 2.65 -11.51
C SER A 159 16.26 1.14 -11.34
N ASP A 160 17.44 0.57 -11.59
CA ASP A 160 17.67 -0.87 -11.50
C ASP A 160 17.43 -1.40 -10.08
N GLU A 161 17.93 -0.71 -9.05
CA GLU A 161 17.74 -1.13 -7.65
C GLU A 161 16.27 -1.10 -7.24
N LEU A 162 15.55 -0.03 -7.59
CA LEU A 162 14.16 0.13 -7.18
C LEU A 162 13.24 -0.84 -7.93
N GLN A 163 13.46 -1.02 -9.23
CA GLN A 163 12.72 -1.99 -10.05
C GLN A 163 12.96 -3.42 -9.56
N ALA A 164 14.22 -3.79 -9.28
CA ALA A 164 14.56 -5.09 -8.73
C ALA A 164 13.94 -5.31 -7.35
N LEU A 165 14.03 -4.33 -6.44
CA LEU A 165 13.40 -4.39 -5.12
C LEU A 165 11.88 -4.59 -5.24
N THR A 166 11.22 -3.79 -6.09
CA THR A 166 9.77 -3.88 -6.33
C THR A 166 9.38 -5.26 -6.83
N TYR A 167 10.15 -5.82 -7.77
CA TYR A 167 9.89 -7.15 -8.32
C TYR A 167 10.14 -8.27 -7.30
N GLN A 168 11.21 -8.18 -6.49
CA GLN A 168 11.47 -9.14 -5.41
C GLN A 168 10.34 -9.14 -4.37
N LEU A 169 9.83 -7.98 -3.98
CA LEU A 169 8.69 -7.88 -3.05
C LEU A 169 7.39 -8.46 -3.61
N CYS A 170 7.26 -8.63 -4.93
CA CYS A 170 6.12 -9.33 -5.54
C CYS A 170 6.18 -10.86 -5.30
N HIS A 171 7.33 -11.40 -4.89
CA HIS A 171 7.53 -12.83 -4.61
C HIS A 171 7.43 -13.18 -3.13
N THR A 172 7.33 -12.21 -2.23
CA THR A 172 7.26 -12.44 -0.77
C THR A 172 5.83 -12.61 -0.26
N TYR A 173 4.84 -12.72 -1.15
CA TYR A 173 3.43 -12.85 -0.76
C TYR A 173 3.07 -14.28 -0.32
N VAL A 174 2.86 -14.45 0.98
CA VAL A 174 2.73 -15.77 1.63
C VAL A 174 1.53 -16.65 1.22
N ARG A 175 0.48 -16.12 0.58
CA ARG A 175 -0.73 -16.91 0.28
C ARG A 175 -0.62 -17.76 -0.98
N CYS A 176 0.42 -17.58 -1.79
CA CYS A 176 0.63 -18.40 -2.98
C CYS A 176 2.12 -18.52 -3.34
N THR A 177 2.47 -19.62 -4.02
CA THR A 177 3.81 -19.86 -4.56
C THR A 177 4.00 -19.23 -5.93
N ARG A 178 3.52 -17.99 -6.10
CA ARG A 178 3.52 -17.25 -7.37
C ARG A 178 3.80 -15.78 -7.12
N SER A 179 4.49 -15.15 -8.07
CA SER A 179 4.60 -13.68 -8.09
C SER A 179 3.23 -13.04 -8.28
N VAL A 180 2.91 -12.07 -7.42
CA VAL A 180 1.66 -11.30 -7.47
C VAL A 180 1.84 -9.99 -8.24
N SER A 181 0.73 -9.35 -8.62
CA SER A 181 0.73 -8.19 -9.52
C SER A 181 1.26 -6.88 -8.92
N ILE A 182 1.39 -6.81 -7.59
CA ILE A 182 1.87 -5.65 -6.82
C ILE A 182 2.68 -6.17 -5.63
N PRO A 183 3.58 -5.38 -5.03
CA PRO A 183 4.38 -5.80 -3.90
C PRO A 183 3.53 -6.34 -2.75
N ALA A 184 4.02 -7.38 -2.06
CA ALA A 184 3.37 -7.96 -0.90
C ALA A 184 2.86 -6.93 0.13
N PRO A 185 3.61 -5.87 0.54
CA PRO A 185 3.09 -4.87 1.48
C PRO A 185 1.81 -4.17 1.00
N ALA A 186 1.75 -3.77 -0.27
CA ALA A 186 0.56 -3.14 -0.85
C ALA A 186 -0.61 -4.12 -0.89
N TYR A 187 -0.35 -5.38 -1.24
CA TYR A 187 -1.37 -6.44 -1.23
C TYR A 187 -1.89 -6.72 0.18
N TYR A 188 -1.02 -6.72 1.20
CA TYR A 188 -1.42 -6.91 2.59
C TYR A 188 -2.27 -5.76 3.10
N ALA A 189 -1.95 -4.51 2.76
CA ALA A 189 -2.78 -3.36 3.11
C ALA A 189 -4.23 -3.52 2.58
N HIS A 190 -4.41 -4.06 1.37
CA HIS A 190 -5.74 -4.38 0.83
C HIS A 190 -6.47 -5.44 1.65
N LEU A 191 -5.78 -6.51 2.05
CA LEU A 191 -6.37 -7.58 2.87
C LEU A 191 -6.79 -7.05 4.25
N VAL A 192 -5.97 -6.19 4.85
CA VAL A 192 -6.25 -5.53 6.14
C VAL A 192 -7.49 -4.65 6.02
N ALA A 193 -7.57 -3.78 5.01
CA ALA A 193 -8.72 -2.91 4.78
C ALA A 193 -10.01 -3.72 4.53
N PHE A 194 -9.90 -4.79 3.73
CA PHE A 194 -11.03 -5.68 3.45
C PHE A 194 -11.49 -6.44 4.70
N ARG A 195 -10.58 -6.91 5.55
CA ARG A 195 -10.92 -7.54 6.83
C ARG A 195 -11.58 -6.56 7.78
N ALA A 196 -11.07 -5.34 7.89
CA ALA A 196 -11.69 -4.29 8.68
C ALA A 196 -13.12 -4.02 8.22
N ARG A 197 -13.38 -3.99 6.91
CA ARG A 197 -14.73 -3.88 6.36
C ARG A 197 -15.65 -5.03 6.81
N TYR A 198 -15.15 -6.27 6.88
CA TYR A 198 -15.94 -7.39 7.42
C TYR A 198 -16.34 -7.17 8.89
N HIS A 199 -15.45 -6.63 9.72
CA HIS A 199 -15.78 -6.33 11.12
C HIS A 199 -16.85 -5.23 11.26
N LEU A 200 -17.01 -4.38 10.24
CA LEU A 200 -18.06 -3.36 10.21
C LEU A 200 -19.43 -3.94 9.79
N ILE A 201 -19.46 -4.93 8.89
CA ILE A 201 -20.71 -5.54 8.40
C ILE A 201 -21.48 -6.23 9.54
N GLU A 202 -20.79 -6.83 10.52
CA GLU A 202 -21.44 -7.40 11.71
C GLU A 202 -22.15 -6.36 12.60
N ARG A 203 -22.00 -5.06 12.30
CA ARG A 203 -22.56 -3.94 13.08
C ARG A 203 -23.34 -2.92 12.27
N GLU A 204 -23.36 -3.00 10.94
CA GLU A 204 -24.33 -2.25 10.14
C GLU A 204 -25.61 -3.09 10.05
N PRO A 205 -26.65 -2.85 10.88
CA PRO A 205 -27.98 -3.34 10.52
C PRO A 205 -28.34 -2.73 9.17
N GLU A 206 -29.01 -3.52 8.32
CA GLU A 206 -29.47 -3.16 6.99
C GLU A 206 -30.06 -1.74 6.96
N SER A 207 -29.23 -0.74 6.65
CA SER A 207 -29.66 0.64 6.48
C SER A 207 -30.10 0.80 5.03
N ASN A 208 -31.13 0.04 4.69
CA ASN A 208 -31.83 0.11 3.41
C ASN A 208 -33.09 0.98 3.48
N GLU A 209 -33.21 1.83 4.52
CA GLU A 209 -34.32 2.78 4.64
C GLU A 209 -33.79 4.21 4.72
N GLY A 210 -34.13 4.98 3.67
CA GLY A 210 -34.54 6.38 3.76
C GLY A 210 -33.56 7.37 4.39
N SER A 211 -32.97 8.21 3.53
CA SER A 211 -32.32 9.46 3.92
C SER A 211 -33.22 10.32 4.82
N HIS A 212 -32.90 10.42 6.11
CA HIS A 212 -33.33 11.51 6.97
C HIS A 212 -32.11 12.24 7.51
N GLN A 213 -31.88 13.46 6.98
CA GLN A 213 -31.01 14.44 7.60
C GLN A 213 -31.54 14.76 8.99
N SER A 214 -30.79 14.43 10.05
CA SER A 214 -30.97 15.06 11.35
C SER A 214 -29.64 15.67 11.80
N SER A 215 -29.69 16.98 11.97
CA SER A 215 -28.65 17.82 12.54
C SER A 215 -28.45 17.48 14.01
N ASN A 216 -27.37 16.79 14.37
CA ASN A 216 -26.81 16.76 15.72
C ASN A 216 -25.30 16.50 15.63
N GLY A 217 -24.48 17.46 16.07
CA GLY A 217 -23.01 17.35 16.00
C GLY A 217 -22.41 16.29 16.94
N ASP A 218 -23.18 15.81 17.91
CA ASP A 218 -22.71 14.89 18.97
C ASP A 218 -22.86 13.40 18.60
N SER A 219 -23.76 13.06 17.66
CA SER A 219 -23.99 11.68 17.21
C SER A 219 -22.88 11.15 16.29
N ASN A 220 -22.26 12.03 15.49
CA ASN A 220 -21.17 11.66 14.59
C ASN A 220 -19.91 11.20 15.35
N GLY A 221 -19.58 11.84 16.47
CA GLY A 221 -18.44 11.47 17.30
C GLY A 221 -18.61 10.10 17.94
N GLN A 222 -19.79 9.83 18.52
CA GLN A 222 -20.09 8.52 19.13
C GLN A 222 -20.10 7.39 18.08
N HIS A 223 -20.65 7.66 16.89
CA HIS A 223 -20.66 6.70 15.79
C HIS A 223 -19.23 6.37 15.31
N GLN A 224 -18.37 7.38 15.15
CA GLN A 224 -16.97 7.17 14.75
C GLN A 224 -16.17 6.38 15.81
N VAL A 225 -16.41 6.61 17.11
CA VAL A 225 -15.80 5.83 18.19
C VAL A 225 -16.24 4.37 18.15
N GLN A 226 -17.52 4.11 17.88
CA GLN A 226 -18.05 2.74 17.75
C GLN A 226 -17.46 2.00 16.55
N LEU A 227 -17.36 2.65 15.38
CA LEU A 227 -16.72 2.10 14.19
C LEU A 227 -15.23 1.83 14.42
N SER A 228 -14.53 2.74 15.09
CA SER A 228 -13.13 2.58 15.45
C SER A 228 -12.92 1.37 16.37
N ARG A 229 -13.80 1.17 17.35
CA ARG A 229 -13.76 0.01 18.25
C ARG A 229 -14.03 -1.30 17.50
N ALA A 230 -14.84 -1.28 16.45
CA ALA A 230 -15.16 -2.48 15.66
C ALA A 230 -13.96 -2.98 14.84
N VAL A 231 -13.11 -2.09 14.36
CA VAL A 231 -11.90 -2.48 13.60
C VAL A 231 -10.69 -2.78 14.47
N THR A 232 -10.72 -2.40 15.76
CA THR A 232 -9.66 -2.73 16.72
C THR A 232 -9.63 -4.22 17.02
N VAL A 233 -8.51 -4.85 16.68
CA VAL A 233 -8.27 -6.27 16.96
C VAL A 233 -7.74 -6.50 18.37
N HIS A 234 -7.92 -7.73 18.88
CA HIS A 234 -7.33 -8.16 20.16
C HIS A 234 -5.79 -7.99 20.13
N PRO A 235 -5.13 -7.60 21.25
CA PRO A 235 -3.68 -7.41 21.30
C PRO A 235 -2.86 -8.60 20.80
N ASP A 236 -3.31 -9.83 21.08
CA ASP A 236 -2.63 -11.05 20.59
C ASP A 236 -2.75 -11.19 19.06
N SER A 237 -3.91 -10.83 18.51
CA SER A 237 -4.14 -10.82 17.06
C SER A 237 -3.31 -9.75 16.34
N ALA A 238 -2.98 -8.65 17.01
CA ALA A 238 -2.12 -7.59 16.46
C ALA A 238 -0.65 -8.03 16.27
N GLN A 239 -0.24 -9.14 16.90
CA GLN A 239 1.12 -9.70 16.76
C GLN A 239 1.25 -10.71 15.62
N VAL A 240 0.15 -11.07 14.96
CA VAL A 240 0.09 -12.04 13.87
C VAL A 240 -0.47 -11.44 12.60
N MET A 241 -0.22 -12.08 11.46
CA MET A 241 -0.80 -11.69 10.17
C MET A 241 -2.24 -12.20 10.05
N TYR A 242 -3.14 -11.76 10.92
CA TYR A 242 -4.55 -12.22 10.99
C TYR A 242 -5.34 -11.99 9.68
N PHE A 243 -4.84 -11.11 8.82
CA PHE A 243 -5.40 -10.73 7.53
C PHE A 243 -4.95 -11.63 6.37
N ALA A 244 -3.94 -12.48 6.58
CA ALA A 244 -3.46 -13.43 5.57
C ALA A 244 -4.49 -14.54 5.28
#